data_AF-A0A8J7Q1J6-F1
#
_entry.id   AF-A0A8J7Q1J6-F1
#
_cell.length_a   1.000
_cell.length_b   1.000
_cell.length_c   1.000
_cell.angle_alpha   90.00
_cell.angle_beta   90.00
_cell.angle_gamma   90.00
#
_symmetry.space_group_name_H-M   'P 1'
#
loop_
_entity.id
_entity.type
_entity.pdbx_description
1 polymer ?
#
loop_
_entity_poly.entity_id
_entity_poly.type
_entity_poly.pdbx_seq_one_letter_code
_entity_poly.pdbx_strand_id
1 'polypeptide(L)'
;MVVSLTDRLRTMTDDGIAALLRARGDLAVPPPSNSHVLATRAGTRASVARACDGLDAFTLKVIDALVIADADRAPVDTRALAELLGADVPPEAIERAVDRLCALAIAWRVEVGSDGTADDEAADNERAADEDGAHDGGVSVVPAAREVVGPHPAGLGRPSAALDGVDI
;
A
#
# COMPACT_ATOMS: atom_id res chain seq x y z
N MET A 1 0.02 14.75 -10.05
CA MET A 1 -0.67 13.83 -10.99
C MET A 1 -0.97 12.55 -10.24
N VAL A 2 -2.22 12.08 -10.21
CA VAL A 2 -2.56 10.81 -9.54
C VAL A 2 -1.98 9.66 -10.38
N VAL A 3 -0.93 9.01 -9.89
CA VAL A 3 -0.33 7.84 -10.55
C VAL A 3 -1.22 6.64 -10.32
N SER A 4 -1.67 5.96 -11.39
CA SER A 4 -2.49 4.75 -11.29
C SER A 4 -1.65 3.48 -11.30
N LEU A 5 -2.22 2.35 -10.87
CA LEU A 5 -1.58 1.03 -11.02
C LEU A 5 -1.24 0.72 -12.49
N THR A 6 -2.08 1.11 -13.43
CA THR A 6 -1.81 0.91 -14.86
C THR A 6 -0.56 1.67 -15.30
N ASP A 7 -0.38 2.90 -14.82
CA ASP A 7 0.81 3.71 -15.13
C ASP A 7 2.06 3.12 -14.50
N ARG A 8 1.95 2.60 -13.27
CA ARG A 8 3.05 1.87 -12.61
C ARG A 8 3.44 0.61 -13.37
N LEU A 9 2.47 -0.17 -13.86
CA LEU A 9 2.74 -1.39 -14.62
C LEU A 9 3.30 -1.11 -16.02
N ARG A 10 3.03 0.06 -16.60
CA ARG A 10 3.59 0.48 -17.90
C ARG A 10 5.07 0.88 -17.81
N THR A 11 5.52 1.35 -16.66
CA THR A 11 6.91 1.76 -16.42
C THR A 11 7.76 0.65 -15.78
N MET A 12 7.14 -0.49 -15.43
CA MET A 12 7.82 -1.65 -14.89
C MET A 12 8.62 -2.38 -15.97
N THR A 13 9.78 -2.90 -15.61
CA THR A 13 10.61 -3.70 -16.51
C THR A 13 9.97 -5.08 -16.78
N ASP A 14 10.37 -5.72 -17.87
CA ASP A 14 9.91 -7.08 -18.21
C ASP A 14 10.23 -8.08 -17.08
N ASP A 15 11.43 -7.99 -16.48
CA ASP A 15 11.81 -8.80 -15.31
C ASP A 15 10.92 -8.53 -14.10
N GLY A 16 10.52 -7.27 -13.89
CA GLY A 16 9.58 -6.88 -12.84
C GLY A 16 8.18 -7.47 -13.06
N ILE A 17 7.67 -7.39 -14.30
CA ILE A 17 6.40 -8.02 -14.67
C ILE A 17 6.48 -9.54 -14.52
N ALA A 18 7.57 -10.18 -14.96
CA ALA A 18 7.79 -11.61 -14.80
C ALA A 18 7.88 -12.02 -13.32
N ALA A 19 8.47 -11.18 -12.46
CA ALA A 19 8.49 -11.40 -11.01
C ALA A 19 7.08 -11.28 -10.40
N LEU A 20 6.30 -10.26 -10.78
CA LEU A 20 4.91 -10.09 -10.36
C LEU A 20 4.05 -11.30 -10.74
N LEU A 21 4.13 -11.77 -11.99
CA LEU A 21 3.34 -12.91 -12.47
C LEU A 21 3.72 -14.22 -11.76
N ARG A 22 5.00 -14.39 -11.39
CA ARG A 22 5.45 -15.53 -10.56
C ARG A 22 4.93 -15.45 -9.13
N ALA A 23 4.94 -14.25 -8.54
CA ALA A 23 4.45 -14.03 -7.18
C ALA A 23 2.92 -14.11 -7.09
N ARG A 24 2.21 -13.75 -8.16
CA ARG A 24 0.74 -13.65 -8.22
C ARG A 24 0.19 -14.47 -9.40
N GLY A 25 0.30 -15.80 -9.27
CA GLY A 25 0.03 -16.76 -10.35
C GLY A 25 -1.38 -16.72 -10.93
N ASP A 26 -2.37 -16.21 -10.17
CA ASP A 26 -3.74 -16.01 -10.64
C ASP A 26 -3.85 -14.92 -11.72
N LEU A 27 -2.86 -14.04 -11.86
CA LEU A 27 -2.81 -13.06 -12.94
C LEU A 27 -2.35 -13.64 -14.27
N ALA A 28 -1.55 -14.71 -14.21
CA ALA A 28 -0.92 -15.29 -15.38
C ALA A 28 -1.90 -16.14 -16.21
N VAL A 29 -3.08 -16.45 -15.67
CA VAL A 29 -4.03 -17.39 -16.28
C VAL A 29 -5.43 -16.77 -16.40
N PRO A 30 -5.92 -16.51 -17.63
CA PRO A 30 -5.19 -16.58 -18.90
C PRO A 30 -4.13 -15.46 -19.02
N PRO A 31 -3.16 -15.53 -19.95
CA PRO A 31 -2.18 -14.47 -20.12
C PRO A 31 -2.84 -13.09 -20.33
N PRO A 32 -2.38 -12.03 -19.64
CA PRO A 32 -2.90 -10.68 -19.85
C PRO A 32 -2.42 -10.14 -21.20
N SER A 33 -3.29 -9.45 -21.93
CA SER A 33 -2.95 -8.90 -23.26
C SER A 33 -2.22 -7.55 -23.20
N ASN A 34 -2.29 -6.83 -22.07
CA ASN A 34 -1.61 -5.57 -21.82
C ASN A 34 -1.64 -5.18 -20.32
N SER A 35 -0.90 -4.13 -19.95
CA SER A 35 -0.81 -3.64 -18.57
C SER A 35 -2.15 -3.18 -17.98
N HIS A 36 -3.10 -2.70 -18.81
CA HIS A 36 -4.43 -2.31 -18.33
C HIS A 36 -5.24 -3.54 -17.90
N VAL A 37 -5.27 -4.60 -18.72
CA VAL A 37 -5.94 -5.87 -18.34
C VAL A 37 -5.29 -6.47 -17.10
N LEU A 38 -3.96 -6.40 -17.00
CA LEU A 38 -3.23 -6.84 -15.81
C LEU A 38 -3.65 -6.03 -14.56
N ALA A 39 -3.71 -4.70 -14.65
CA ALA A 39 -4.15 -3.83 -13.56
C ALA A 39 -5.61 -4.08 -13.16
N THR A 40 -6.51 -4.28 -14.13
CA THR A 40 -7.92 -4.58 -13.83
C THR A 40 -8.05 -5.89 -13.06
N ARG A 41 -7.35 -6.95 -13.48
CA ARG A 41 -7.36 -8.25 -12.78
C ARG A 41 -6.75 -8.13 -11.40
N ALA A 42 -5.65 -7.38 -11.29
CA ALA A 42 -4.99 -7.06 -10.03
C ALA A 42 -5.91 -6.44 -9.00
N GLY A 43 -6.73 -5.50 -9.44
CA GLY A 43 -7.66 -4.77 -8.59
C GLY A 43 -8.97 -5.52 -8.34
N THR A 44 -9.12 -6.78 -8.74
CA THR A 44 -10.33 -7.54 -8.40
C THR A 44 -10.27 -8.02 -6.96
N ARG A 45 -11.39 -7.94 -6.25
CA ARG A 45 -11.51 -8.42 -4.86
C ARG A 45 -11.01 -9.85 -4.67
N ALA A 46 -11.35 -10.75 -5.58
CA ALA A 46 -10.93 -12.16 -5.50
C ALA A 46 -9.41 -12.33 -5.65
N SER A 47 -8.76 -11.56 -6.52
CA SER A 47 -7.31 -11.58 -6.70
C SER A 47 -6.60 -10.97 -5.48
N VAL A 48 -7.08 -9.82 -4.98
CA VAL A 48 -6.53 -9.18 -3.79
C VAL A 48 -6.68 -10.08 -2.56
N ALA A 49 -7.85 -10.67 -2.34
CA ALA A 49 -8.07 -11.60 -1.22
C ALA A 49 -7.08 -12.78 -1.26
N ARG A 50 -6.92 -13.41 -2.42
CA ARG A 50 -5.95 -14.51 -2.60
C ARG A 50 -4.50 -14.07 -2.37
N ALA A 51 -4.16 -12.86 -2.79
CA ALA A 51 -2.82 -12.30 -2.54
C ALA A 51 -2.60 -12.04 -1.04
N CYS A 52 -3.65 -11.62 -0.32
CA CYS A 52 -3.63 -11.43 1.13
C CYS A 52 -3.53 -12.74 1.94
N ASP A 53 -4.08 -13.85 1.44
CA ASP A 53 -4.03 -15.16 2.13
C ASP A 53 -2.59 -15.63 2.43
N GLY A 54 -1.61 -15.17 1.64
CA GLY A 54 -0.19 -15.49 1.79
C GLY A 54 0.63 -14.45 2.55
N LEU A 55 0.00 -13.42 3.13
CA LEU A 55 0.68 -12.35 3.86
C LEU A 55 0.77 -12.67 5.36
N ASP A 56 1.85 -12.21 5.99
CA ASP A 56 1.96 -12.26 7.44
C ASP A 56 1.04 -11.23 8.10
N ALA A 57 0.80 -11.43 9.41
CA ALA A 57 -0.10 -10.59 10.19
C ALA A 57 0.31 -9.10 10.22
N PHE A 58 1.62 -8.82 10.18
CA PHE A 58 2.10 -7.44 10.20
C PHE A 58 1.84 -6.75 8.86
N THR A 59 2.08 -7.43 7.74
CA THR A 59 1.77 -6.90 6.41
C THR A 59 0.27 -6.68 6.22
N LEU A 60 -0.58 -7.57 6.77
CA LEU A 60 -2.03 -7.35 6.81
C LEU A 60 -2.40 -6.10 7.63
N LYS A 61 -1.79 -5.90 8.81
CA LYS A 61 -1.98 -4.68 9.61
C LYS A 61 -1.56 -3.42 8.86
N VAL A 62 -0.52 -3.49 8.02
CA VAL A 62 -0.11 -2.38 7.15
C VAL A 62 -1.15 -2.08 6.08
N ILE A 63 -1.78 -3.10 5.46
CA ILE A 63 -2.93 -2.88 4.55
C ILE A 63 -4.08 -2.18 5.30
N ASP A 64 -4.41 -2.63 6.52
CA ASP A 64 -5.46 -2.02 7.33
C ASP A 64 -5.19 -0.54 7.57
N ALA A 65 -3.96 -0.20 7.98
CA ALA A 65 -3.57 1.18 8.23
C ALA A 65 -3.59 2.04 6.95
N LEU A 66 -3.16 1.50 5.80
CA LEU A 66 -3.27 2.17 4.50
C LEU A 66 -4.74 2.44 4.11
N VAL A 67 -5.64 1.48 4.33
CA VAL A 67 -7.09 1.65 4.08
C VAL A 67 -7.70 2.67 5.05
N ILE A 68 -7.30 2.67 6.33
CA ILE A 68 -7.73 3.67 7.31
C ILE A 68 -7.31 5.08 6.89
N ALA A 69 -6.10 5.21 6.32
CA ALA A 69 -5.56 6.47 5.82
C ALA A 69 -6.10 6.86 4.43
N ASP A 70 -7.10 6.15 3.89
CA ASP A 70 -7.68 6.39 2.56
C ASP A 70 -6.66 6.30 1.39
N ALA A 71 -5.67 5.41 1.50
CA ALA A 71 -4.65 5.17 0.47
C ALA A 71 -5.23 4.66 -0.87
N ASP A 72 -6.48 4.18 -0.88
CA ASP A 72 -7.23 3.81 -2.09
C ASP A 72 -7.79 5.02 -2.86
N ARG A 73 -7.78 6.21 -2.24
CA ARG A 73 -8.32 7.45 -2.80
C ARG A 73 -7.21 8.44 -3.13
N ALA A 74 -6.19 8.54 -2.28
CA ALA A 74 -5.05 9.43 -2.46
C ALA A 74 -3.77 8.78 -1.91
N PRO A 75 -2.57 9.13 -2.41
CA PRO A 75 -1.32 8.65 -1.83
C PRO A 75 -1.18 9.07 -0.36
N VAL A 76 -0.72 8.15 0.48
CA VAL A 76 -0.51 8.35 1.92
C VAL A 76 0.98 8.32 2.24
N ASP A 77 1.45 9.28 3.01
CA ASP A 77 2.82 9.34 3.50
C ASP A 77 3.13 8.17 4.45
N THR A 78 4.28 7.53 4.26
CA THR A 78 4.78 6.47 5.15
C THR A 78 4.93 6.91 6.61
N ARG A 79 5.16 8.20 6.87
CA ARG A 79 5.17 8.79 8.21
C ARG A 79 3.79 8.73 8.86
N ALA A 80 2.73 9.07 8.13
CA ALA A 80 1.35 8.95 8.62
C ALA A 80 0.98 7.48 8.88
N LEU A 81 1.52 6.56 8.07
CA LEU A 81 1.39 5.13 8.29
C LEU A 81 2.09 4.67 9.59
N ALA A 82 3.29 5.19 9.89
CA ALA A 82 3.99 4.90 11.14
C ALA A 82 3.21 5.39 12.37
N GLU A 83 2.61 6.58 12.30
CA GLU A 83 1.74 7.11 13.37
C GLU A 83 0.54 6.19 13.66
N LEU A 84 -0.09 5.63 12.62
CA LEU A 84 -1.22 4.69 12.77
C LEU A 84 -0.80 3.32 13.31
N LEU A 85 0.40 2.85 12.96
CA LEU A 85 0.90 1.53 13.37
C LEU A 85 1.47 1.52 14.80
N GLY A 86 1.93 2.69 15.27
CA GLY A 86 2.49 2.94 16.59
C GLY A 86 3.99 3.23 16.55
N ALA A 87 4.47 4.10 17.44
CA ALA A 87 5.86 4.58 17.48
C ALA A 87 6.91 3.48 17.74
N ASP A 88 6.50 2.34 18.31
CA ASP A 88 7.40 1.20 18.56
C ASP A 88 7.63 0.33 17.31
N VAL A 89 6.93 0.61 16.20
CA VAL A 89 7.11 -0.13 14.95
C VAL A 89 8.31 0.45 14.20
N PRO A 90 9.35 -0.34 13.92
CA PRO A 90 10.54 0.16 13.22
C PRO A 90 10.19 0.54 11.76
N PRO A 91 10.65 1.70 11.25
CA PRO A 91 10.37 2.15 9.89
C PRO A 91 10.73 1.11 8.83
N GLU A 92 11.82 0.36 9.02
CA GLU A 92 12.26 -0.66 8.06
C GLU A 92 11.28 -1.84 7.98
N ALA A 93 10.50 -2.12 9.03
CA ALA A 93 9.44 -3.12 8.95
C ALA A 93 8.28 -2.63 8.08
N ILE A 94 7.92 -1.35 8.20
CA ILE A 94 6.88 -0.71 7.39
C ILE A 94 7.31 -0.73 5.92
N GLU A 95 8.54 -0.30 5.63
CA GLU A 95 9.10 -0.29 4.28
C GLU A 95 9.11 -1.69 3.65
N ARG A 96 9.56 -2.71 4.39
CA ARG A 96 9.51 -4.11 3.91
C ARG A 96 8.09 -4.59 3.61
N ALA A 97 7.12 -4.21 4.45
CA ALA A 97 5.71 -4.56 4.22
C ALA A 97 5.16 -3.84 2.98
N VAL A 98 5.43 -2.54 2.82
CA VAL A 98 5.05 -1.77 1.62
C VAL A 98 5.67 -2.36 0.36
N ASP A 99 6.97 -2.71 0.39
CA ASP A 99 7.65 -3.36 -0.72
C ASP A 99 7.01 -4.70 -1.08
N ARG A 100 6.60 -5.48 -0.07
CA ARG A 100 5.88 -6.73 -0.28
C ARG A 100 4.54 -6.49 -0.97
N LEU A 101 3.79 -5.47 -0.56
CA LEU A 101 2.52 -5.08 -1.19
C LEU A 101 2.72 -4.58 -2.63
N CYS A 102 3.81 -3.85 -2.89
CA CYS A 102 4.19 -3.40 -4.23
C CYS A 102 4.58 -4.58 -5.13
N ALA A 103 5.35 -5.54 -4.63
CA ALA A 103 5.72 -6.75 -5.35
C ALA A 103 4.50 -7.60 -5.75
N LEU A 104 3.41 -7.50 -4.99
CA LEU A 104 2.14 -8.17 -5.26
C LEU A 104 1.14 -7.28 -6.01
N ALA A 105 1.52 -6.08 -6.46
CA ALA A 105 0.64 -5.11 -7.11
C ALA A 105 -0.69 -4.88 -6.34
N ILE A 106 -0.61 -4.88 -5.00
CA ILE A 106 -1.67 -4.42 -4.09
C ILE A 106 -1.48 -2.93 -3.81
N ALA A 107 -0.22 -2.49 -3.70
CA ALA A 107 0.17 -1.10 -3.50
C ALA A 107 1.13 -0.61 -4.59
N TRP A 108 1.31 0.70 -4.70
CA TRP A 108 2.37 1.32 -5.49
C TRP A 108 2.85 2.60 -4.82
N ARG A 109 4.13 2.90 -4.99
CA ARG A 109 4.73 4.15 -4.55
C ARG A 109 4.48 5.26 -5.58
N VAL A 110 4.26 6.45 -5.08
CA VAL A 110 4.04 7.69 -5.82
C VAL A 110 5.08 8.66 -5.29
N GLU A 111 5.95 9.13 -6.16
CA GLU A 111 6.85 10.24 -5.82
C GLU A 111 5.98 11.45 -5.48
N VAL A 112 6.09 11.97 -4.25
CA VAL A 112 5.53 13.29 -3.96
C VAL A 112 6.47 14.25 -4.66
N GLY A 113 5.96 14.98 -5.65
CA GLY A 113 6.75 16.04 -6.25
C GLY A 113 7.06 17.02 -5.12
N SER A 114 8.33 17.15 -4.76
CA SER A 114 8.83 18.29 -4.00
C SER A 114 8.62 19.54 -4.87
N ASP A 115 7.38 20.02 -4.97
CA ASP A 115 7.05 21.20 -5.74
C ASP A 115 7.72 22.37 -5.01
N GLY A 116 8.81 22.83 -5.61
CA GLY A 116 9.73 23.78 -5.02
C GLY A 116 9.08 25.14 -4.86
N THR A 117 8.84 25.52 -3.62
CA THR A 117 8.90 26.93 -3.20
C THR A 117 10.11 27.10 -2.30
N ALA A 118 11.30 27.06 -2.88
CA ALA A 118 12.46 27.74 -2.32
C ALA A 118 12.72 28.93 -3.24
N ASP A 119 11.87 29.95 -3.08
CA ASP A 119 12.25 31.29 -3.50
C ASP A 119 13.55 31.66 -2.78
N ASP A 120 14.48 32.25 -3.54
CA ASP A 120 15.72 32.87 -3.08
C ASP A 120 15.53 33.58 -1.73
N GLU A 121 16.19 33.09 -0.67
CA GLU A 121 16.84 33.95 0.31
C GLU A 121 17.85 33.17 1.17
N ALA A 122 19.09 33.64 1.11
CA ALA A 122 20.26 33.08 1.77
C ALA A 122 20.20 33.18 3.29
N ALA A 123 20.64 32.13 3.98
CA ALA A 123 21.44 32.25 5.20
C ALA A 123 22.11 30.91 5.55
N ASP A 124 23.43 30.93 5.40
CA ASP A 124 24.42 30.36 6.31
C ASP A 124 23.81 29.77 7.61
N ASN A 125 23.65 28.46 7.68
CA ASN A 125 23.40 27.76 8.93
C ASN A 125 24.04 26.37 8.87
N GLU A 126 25.26 26.28 9.42
CA GLU A 126 25.83 25.03 9.87
C GLU A 126 24.82 24.34 10.81
N ARG A 127 24.15 23.30 10.31
CA ARG A 127 23.41 22.37 11.15
C ARG A 127 23.92 20.97 10.92
N ALA A 128 24.41 20.42 12.01
CA ALA A 128 24.94 19.09 12.17
C ALA A 128 24.02 18.03 11.57
N ALA A 129 24.67 16.99 11.06
CA ALA A 129 24.13 15.75 10.57
C ALA A 129 22.93 15.22 11.40
N ASP A 130 21.77 15.25 10.76
CA ASP A 130 20.72 14.25 10.86
C ASP A 130 20.18 14.09 9.43
N GLU A 131 20.92 13.36 8.60
CA GLU A 131 20.40 12.95 7.28
C GLU A 131 19.43 11.78 7.51
N ASP A 132 18.27 12.09 8.08
CA ASP A 132 17.05 11.29 7.96
C ASP A 132 16.58 11.36 6.51
N GLY A 133 17.29 10.63 5.65
CA GLY A 133 17.08 10.58 4.22
C GLY A 133 15.76 9.88 3.87
N ALA A 134 14.78 10.71 3.50
CA ALA A 134 13.80 10.48 2.44
C ALA A 134 12.82 9.30 2.60
N HIS A 135 11.65 9.61 3.16
CA HIS A 135 10.41 8.91 2.80
C HIS A 135 9.31 9.87 2.32
N ASP A 136 9.68 10.87 1.51
CA ASP A 136 8.74 11.78 0.83
C ASP A 136 8.07 11.10 -0.39
N GLY A 137 7.61 9.87 -0.18
CA GLY A 137 6.97 9.03 -1.17
C GLY A 137 5.61 8.57 -0.65
N GLY A 138 4.54 8.95 -1.35
CA GLY A 138 3.19 8.51 -1.02
C GLY A 138 2.98 7.06 -1.44
N VAL A 139 2.21 6.31 -0.67
CA VAL A 139 1.77 4.95 -0.99
C VAL A 139 0.29 4.98 -1.34
N SER A 140 -0.07 4.40 -2.48
CA SER A 140 -1.47 4.16 -2.86
C SER A 140 -1.75 2.66 -2.93
N VAL A 141 -3.01 2.28 -2.69
CA VAL A 141 -3.45 0.89 -2.75
C VAL A 141 -4.59 0.71 -3.74
N VAL A 142 -4.78 -0.52 -4.21
CA VAL A 142 -5.93 -0.86 -5.06
C VAL A 142 -7.25 -0.65 -4.28
N PRO A 143 -8.31 -0.10 -4.89
CA PRO A 143 -9.60 0.12 -4.20
C PRO A 143 -10.20 -1.13 -3.55
N ALA A 144 -9.98 -2.30 -4.17
CA ALA A 144 -10.42 -3.58 -3.63
C ALA A 144 -9.77 -3.96 -2.29
N ALA A 145 -8.65 -3.35 -1.89
CA ALA A 145 -8.06 -3.57 -0.57
C ALA A 145 -9.06 -3.26 0.56
N ARG A 146 -9.85 -2.19 0.42
CA ARG A 146 -10.90 -1.81 1.37
C ARG A 146 -12.00 -2.86 1.50
N GLU A 147 -12.33 -3.55 0.40
CA GLU A 147 -13.34 -4.60 0.41
C GLU A 147 -12.84 -5.91 1.04
N VAL A 148 -11.53 -6.14 1.02
CA VAL A 148 -10.87 -7.35 1.54
C VAL A 148 -10.60 -7.24 3.03
N VAL A 149 -10.11 -6.07 3.50
CA VAL A 149 -9.93 -5.77 4.92
C VAL A 149 -11.27 -5.83 5.68
N GLY A 150 -12.37 -5.52 4.99
CA GLY A 150 -13.70 -5.46 5.59
C GLY A 150 -13.83 -4.29 6.56
N PRO A 151 -15.03 -4.03 7.08
CA PRO A 151 -15.25 -2.93 8.02
C PRO A 151 -14.65 -3.16 9.43
N HIS A 152 -14.04 -4.31 9.68
CA HIS A 152 -13.51 -4.73 10.99
C HIS A 152 -12.08 -5.28 10.85
N PRO A 153 -11.09 -4.42 10.57
CA PRO A 153 -9.68 -4.83 10.57
C PRO A 153 -9.31 -5.48 11.93
N ALA A 154 -8.47 -6.51 11.92
CA ALA A 154 -8.05 -7.35 13.07
C ALA A 154 -8.93 -8.54 13.51
N GLY A 155 -9.87 -9.04 12.69
CA GLY A 155 -10.47 -10.37 12.91
C GLY A 155 -11.55 -10.46 13.99
N LEU A 156 -12.10 -9.33 14.45
CA LEU A 156 -13.26 -9.28 15.33
C LEU A 156 -14.54 -9.28 14.49
N GLY A 157 -14.89 -10.45 13.94
CA GLY A 157 -16.08 -10.65 13.12
C GLY A 157 -17.32 -9.90 13.65
N ARG A 158 -18.15 -9.40 12.73
CA ARG A 158 -19.43 -8.69 12.92
C ARG A 158 -19.90 -8.66 14.39
N PRO A 159 -20.09 -7.49 15.05
CA PRO A 159 -20.97 -7.45 16.21
C PRO A 159 -22.36 -7.86 15.74
N SER A 160 -22.75 -9.09 16.05
CA SER A 160 -24.14 -9.52 15.88
C SER A 160 -24.93 -8.80 16.96
N ALA A 161 -25.86 -7.94 16.56
CA ALA A 161 -26.86 -7.33 17.44
C ALA A 161 -27.76 -8.36 18.17
N ALA A 162 -27.53 -9.67 17.96
CA ALA A 162 -28.24 -10.75 18.64
C ALA A 162 -27.67 -11.10 20.03
N LEU A 163 -26.59 -10.46 20.51
CA LEU A 163 -25.99 -10.72 21.83
C LEU A 163 -26.13 -9.56 22.83
N ASP A 164 -26.78 -8.46 22.45
CA ASP A 164 -27.17 -7.44 23.43
C ASP A 164 -28.36 -7.95 24.25
N GLY A 165 -28.07 -8.49 25.43
CA GLY A 165 -29.09 -8.77 26.46
C GLY A 165 -29.33 -10.23 26.83
N VAL A 166 -28.42 -11.17 26.50
CA VAL A 166 -28.45 -12.50 27.11
C VAL A 166 -27.40 -12.56 28.21
N ASP A 167 -27.85 -12.37 29.46
CA ASP A 167 -27.08 -12.82 30.63
C ASP A 167 -26.93 -14.36 30.54
N ILE A 168 -25.68 -14.83 30.52
CA ILE A 168 -25.31 -16.23 30.76
C ILE A 168 -25.20 -16.45 32.28
#